data_AF-A0A9D1QK65-F1
#
_entry.id   AF-A0A9D1QK65-F1
#
_cell.length_a   1.000
_cell.length_b   1.000
_cell.length_c   1.000
_cell.angle_alpha   90.00
_cell.angle_beta   90.00
_cell.angle_gamma   90.00
#
_symmetry.space_group_name_H-M   'P 1'
#
loop_
_entity.id
_entity.type
_entity.pdbx_description
1 polymer ?
#
loop_
_entity_poly.entity_id
_entity_poly.type
_entity_poly.pdbx_seq_one_letter_code
_entity_poly.pdbx_strand_id
1 'polypeptide(L)'
;MSFSSRHFTPSNTNAWIKIGCAAIIPTLLGLLYNMLPRFLSPSSDMVMILFEMFCIFVPVIDLLLWFFLGKNLVSTVDKPVLGWLLLNWVGILSLLLFVWQFVLTPESQQIGAIAIFSQQFGAGLALLTFNIGALFQPGSNTIELQGALVMQISALIFMMGASLLGVGIPKLSDKISKGREEKEKARKAAIRARAQMPGKLAGGKKK
;
A
#
# COMPACT_ATOMS: atom_id res chain seq x y z
N MET A 1 11.40 -12.53 -45.47
CA MET A 1 11.99 -11.95 -44.25
C MET A 1 10.96 -12.05 -43.13
N SER A 2 11.16 -12.97 -42.18
CA SER A 2 10.26 -13.14 -41.03
C SER A 2 10.68 -12.17 -39.93
N PHE A 3 9.82 -11.19 -39.65
CA PHE A 3 9.97 -10.30 -38.50
C PHE A 3 9.61 -11.09 -37.25
N SER A 4 10.61 -11.73 -36.63
CA SER A 4 10.47 -12.26 -35.28
C SER A 4 10.36 -11.08 -34.33
N SER A 5 9.13 -10.74 -33.93
CA SER A 5 8.88 -9.82 -32.83
C SER A 5 9.53 -10.41 -31.58
N ARG A 6 10.69 -9.89 -31.22
CA ARG A 6 11.27 -10.13 -29.89
C ARG A 6 10.27 -9.57 -28.89
N HIS A 7 9.44 -10.43 -28.34
CA HIS A 7 8.71 -10.15 -27.12
C HIS A 7 9.74 -9.68 -26.10
N PHE A 8 9.69 -8.39 -25.76
CA PHE A 8 10.48 -7.78 -24.71
C PHE A 8 10.01 -8.42 -23.41
N THR A 9 10.61 -9.54 -23.00
CA THR A 9 10.42 -10.08 -21.65
C THR A 9 11.01 -9.03 -20.71
N PRO A 10 10.20 -8.35 -19.88
CA PRO A 10 10.73 -7.35 -18.97
C PRO A 10 11.69 -8.05 -18.02
N SER A 11 12.96 -7.64 -18.03
CA SER A 11 13.94 -8.15 -17.07
C SER A 11 13.49 -7.78 -15.66
N ASN A 12 13.84 -8.62 -14.68
CA ASN A 12 13.53 -8.39 -13.26
C ASN A 12 14.00 -7.00 -12.78
N THR A 13 15.13 -6.51 -13.30
CA THR A 13 15.66 -5.16 -13.07
C THR A 13 14.66 -4.04 -13.38
N ASN A 14 13.87 -4.20 -14.45
CA ASN A 14 12.86 -3.20 -14.84
C ASN A 14 11.73 -3.12 -13.79
N ALA A 15 11.37 -4.24 -13.15
CA ALA A 15 10.36 -4.24 -12.09
C ALA A 15 10.84 -3.50 -10.83
N TRP A 16 12.09 -3.68 -10.42
CA TRP A 16 12.67 -2.97 -9.27
C TRP A 16 12.74 -1.46 -9.49
N ILE A 17 13.12 -1.02 -10.69
CA ILE A 17 13.13 0.41 -11.04
C ILE A 17 11.71 0.99 -10.97
N LYS A 18 10.71 0.30 -11.54
CA LYS A 18 9.30 0.73 -11.48
C LYS A 18 8.80 0.90 -10.04
N ILE A 19 9.12 -0.06 -9.16
CA ILE A 19 8.78 0.02 -7.74
C ILE A 19 9.46 1.22 -7.08
N GLY A 20 10.76 1.40 -7.32
CA GLY A 20 11.53 2.52 -6.77
C GLY A 20 11.00 3.88 -7.21
N CYS A 21 10.62 4.04 -8.48
CA CYS A 21 10.03 5.27 -9.01
C CYS A 21 8.60 5.49 -8.49
N ALA A 22 7.79 4.42 -8.37
CA ALA A 22 6.42 4.52 -7.88
C ALA A 22 6.37 5.04 -6.43
N ALA A 23 7.40 4.78 -5.63
CA ALA A 23 7.51 5.27 -4.26
C ALA A 23 7.50 6.82 -4.16
N ILE A 24 7.85 7.54 -5.23
CA ILE A 24 7.90 9.00 -5.27
C ILE A 24 6.49 9.60 -5.41
N ILE A 25 5.52 8.84 -5.94
CA ILE A 25 4.19 9.34 -6.33
C ILE A 25 3.45 10.07 -5.19
N PRO A 26 3.36 9.56 -3.94
CA PRO A 26 2.64 10.24 -2.85
C PRO A 26 3.27 11.55 -2.47
N THR A 27 4.59 11.68 -2.62
CA THR A 27 5.27 12.94 -2.33
C THR A 27 4.86 14.00 -3.36
N LEU A 28 4.76 13.61 -4.64
CA LEU A 28 4.29 14.50 -5.71
C LEU A 28 2.79 14.83 -5.55
N LEU A 29 1.97 13.84 -5.22
CA LEU A 29 0.54 14.04 -4.94
C LEU A 29 0.35 14.92 -3.70
N GLY A 30 1.11 14.69 -2.64
CA GLY A 30 1.07 15.49 -1.42
C GLY A 30 1.44 16.95 -1.67
N LEU A 31 2.46 17.20 -2.49
CA LEU A 31 2.79 18.56 -2.94
C LEU A 31 1.61 19.19 -3.68
N LEU A 32 0.99 18.46 -4.61
CA LEU A 32 -0.20 18.92 -5.33
C LEU A 32 -1.36 19.23 -4.38
N TYR A 33 -1.62 18.36 -3.41
CA TYR A 33 -2.69 18.51 -2.42
C TYR A 33 -2.48 19.73 -1.53
N ASN A 34 -1.24 19.99 -1.11
CA ASN A 34 -0.89 21.17 -0.32
C ASN A 34 -0.91 22.48 -1.13
N MET A 35 -0.76 22.41 -2.45
CA MET A 35 -0.92 23.56 -3.33
C MET A 35 -2.38 23.88 -3.63
N LEU A 36 -3.27 22.88 -3.61
CA LEU A 36 -4.67 23.03 -4.01
C LEU A 36 -5.43 24.13 -3.22
N PRO A 37 -5.35 24.23 -1.88
CA PRO A 37 -5.99 25.33 -1.14
C PRO A 37 -5.48 26.73 -1.53
N ARG A 38 -4.24 26.84 -2.03
CA ARG A 38 -3.68 28.14 -2.46
C ARG A 38 -4.26 28.63 -3.78
N PHE A 39 -4.67 27.70 -4.65
CA PHE A 39 -5.32 28.02 -5.92
C PHE A 39 -6.85 28.17 -5.78
N LEU A 40 -7.44 27.48 -4.81
CA LEU A 40 -8.84 27.59 -4.46
C LEU A 40 -9.04 28.74 -3.47
N SER A 41 -9.16 29.98 -3.97
CA SER A 41 -9.61 31.09 -3.13
C SER A 41 -11.03 30.77 -2.62
N PRO A 42 -11.29 30.78 -1.30
CA PRO A 42 -12.62 30.54 -0.75
C PRO A 42 -13.47 31.81 -0.93
N SER A 43 -13.77 32.15 -2.17
CA SER A 43 -14.62 33.28 -2.52
C SER A 43 -16.10 32.90 -2.61
N SER A 44 -16.43 31.61 -2.48
CA SER A 44 -17.80 31.12 -2.50
C SER A 44 -17.97 29.82 -1.70
N ASP A 45 -19.18 29.62 -1.16
CA ASP A 45 -19.56 28.42 -0.39
C ASP A 45 -19.36 27.12 -1.19
N MET A 46 -19.54 27.18 -2.52
CA MET A 46 -19.32 26.03 -3.41
C MET A 46 -17.87 25.54 -3.43
N VAL A 47 -16.89 26.45 -3.35
CA VAL A 47 -15.47 26.08 -3.31
C VAL A 47 -15.12 25.38 -1.99
N MET A 48 -15.74 25.79 -0.89
CA MET A 48 -15.55 25.12 0.41
C MET A 48 -16.12 23.70 0.40
N ILE A 49 -17.32 23.49 -0.15
CA ILE A 49 -17.93 22.16 -0.27
C ILE A 49 -17.03 21.24 -1.11
N LEU A 50 -16.52 21.73 -2.25
CA LEU A 50 -15.61 20.94 -3.10
C LEU A 50 -14.30 20.61 -2.38
N PHE A 51 -13.78 21.53 -1.57
CA PHE A 51 -12.58 21.30 -0.78
C PHE A 51 -12.81 20.24 0.31
N GLU A 52 -13.94 20.27 1.02
CA GLU A 52 -14.31 19.25 2.00
C GLU A 52 -14.45 17.87 1.37
N MET A 53 -15.15 17.78 0.23
CA MET A 53 -15.26 16.52 -0.54
C MET A 53 -13.88 15.99 -0.93
N PHE A 54 -12.99 16.87 -1.39
CA PHE A 54 -11.61 16.51 -1.71
C PHE A 54 -10.88 15.93 -0.49
N CYS A 55 -10.97 16.56 0.68
CA CYS A 55 -10.36 16.06 1.91
C CYS A 55 -10.90 14.69 2.36
N ILE A 56 -12.14 14.32 1.98
CA ILE A 56 -12.75 13.02 2.26
C ILE A 56 -12.26 11.95 1.28
N PHE A 57 -12.22 12.25 -0.03
CA PHE A 57 -11.89 11.25 -1.05
C PHE A 57 -10.39 10.99 -1.20
N VAL A 58 -9.54 12.00 -1.00
CA VAL A 58 -8.10 11.87 -1.19
C VAL A 58 -7.48 10.76 -0.34
N PRO A 59 -7.75 10.62 0.97
CA PRO A 59 -7.22 9.52 1.77
C PRO A 59 -7.60 8.15 1.19
N VAL A 60 -8.84 8.00 0.72
CA VAL A 60 -9.33 6.72 0.14
C VAL A 60 -8.60 6.42 -1.17
N ILE A 61 -8.45 7.42 -2.03
CA ILE A 61 -7.76 7.30 -3.31
C ILE A 61 -6.29 6.92 -3.09
N ASP A 62 -5.60 7.55 -2.16
CA ASP A 62 -4.20 7.25 -1.85
C ASP A 62 -4.02 5.82 -1.33
N LEU A 63 -4.89 5.37 -0.42
CA LEU A 63 -4.85 4.00 0.10
C LEU A 63 -5.13 2.96 -0.99
N LEU A 64 -6.10 3.22 -1.86
CA LEU A 64 -6.40 2.35 -3.00
C LEU A 64 -5.22 2.32 -3.98
N LEU A 65 -4.63 3.48 -4.28
CA LEU A 65 -3.43 3.55 -5.11
C LEU A 65 -2.31 2.69 -4.52
N TRP A 66 -2.02 2.84 -3.23
CA TRP A 66 -0.97 2.05 -2.56
C TRP A 66 -1.27 0.55 -2.55
N PHE A 67 -2.53 0.18 -2.34
CA PHE A 67 -3.00 -1.19 -2.49
C PHE A 67 -2.73 -1.73 -3.90
N PHE A 68 -3.09 -0.99 -4.94
CA PHE A 68 -2.90 -1.41 -6.32
C PHE A 68 -1.42 -1.45 -6.73
N LEU A 69 -0.57 -0.57 -6.23
CA LEU A 69 0.88 -0.64 -6.45
C LEU A 69 1.47 -1.89 -5.77
N GLY A 70 1.06 -2.19 -4.53
CA GLY A 70 1.43 -3.44 -3.85
C GLY A 70 0.98 -4.69 -4.64
N LYS A 71 -0.27 -4.68 -5.12
CA LYS A 71 -0.85 -5.77 -5.90
C LYS A 71 -0.21 -5.96 -7.26
N ASN A 72 -0.03 -4.90 -8.04
CA ASN A 72 0.34 -5.02 -9.46
C ASN A 72 1.85 -4.96 -9.69
N LEU A 73 2.61 -4.28 -8.81
CA LEU A 73 4.07 -4.16 -8.95
C LEU A 73 4.82 -5.06 -7.98
N VAL A 74 4.49 -5.03 -6.69
CA VAL A 74 5.30 -5.72 -5.67
C VAL A 74 4.97 -7.21 -5.59
N SER A 75 3.73 -7.61 -5.82
CA SER A 75 3.36 -9.04 -5.75
C SER A 75 4.03 -9.89 -6.84
N THR A 76 4.44 -9.26 -7.95
CA THR A 76 5.00 -9.90 -9.15
C THR A 76 6.52 -10.09 -9.10
N VAL A 77 7.22 -9.48 -8.14
CA VAL A 77 8.67 -9.67 -7.97
C VAL A 77 9.02 -10.86 -7.09
N ASP A 78 10.20 -11.44 -7.32
CA ASP A 78 10.68 -12.63 -6.61
C ASP A 78 10.80 -12.42 -5.10
N LYS A 79 11.22 -11.21 -4.69
CA LYS A 79 11.43 -10.84 -3.28
C LYS A 79 10.40 -9.78 -2.85
N PRO A 80 9.14 -10.18 -2.59
CA PRO A 80 8.03 -9.25 -2.33
C PRO A 80 8.25 -8.38 -1.09
N VAL A 81 8.91 -8.90 -0.05
CA VAL A 81 9.18 -8.14 1.18
C VAL A 81 10.14 -6.99 0.89
N LEU A 82 11.21 -7.25 0.12
CA LEU A 82 12.14 -6.21 -0.31
C LEU A 82 11.48 -5.24 -1.29
N GLY A 83 10.63 -5.73 -2.20
CA GLY A 83 9.84 -4.88 -3.09
C GLY A 83 8.88 -3.97 -2.33
N TRP A 84 8.29 -4.46 -1.24
CA TRP A 84 7.40 -3.68 -0.38
C TRP A 84 8.15 -2.61 0.42
N LEU A 85 9.32 -2.95 0.96
CA LEU A 85 10.21 -1.97 1.59
C LEU A 85 10.66 -0.91 0.60
N LEU A 86 11.00 -1.32 -0.63
CA LEU A 86 11.33 -0.37 -1.69
C LEU A 86 10.11 0.49 -2.05
N LEU A 87 8.91 -0.04 -2.21
CA LEU A 87 7.74 0.79 -2.50
C LEU A 87 7.49 1.89 -1.45
N ASN A 88 7.89 1.66 -0.19
CA ASN A 88 7.69 2.58 0.92
C ASN A 88 8.96 3.35 1.33
N TRP A 89 10.07 3.25 0.58
CA TRP A 89 11.36 3.84 0.99
C TRP A 89 11.28 5.35 1.16
N VAL A 90 10.53 6.04 0.29
CA VAL A 90 10.33 7.49 0.36
C VAL A 90 9.59 7.88 1.64
N GLY A 91 8.54 7.15 2.02
CA GLY A 91 7.80 7.43 3.25
C GLY A 91 8.64 7.23 4.51
N ILE A 92 9.48 6.20 4.54
CA ILE A 92 10.43 5.96 5.64
C ILE A 92 11.44 7.12 5.70
N LEU A 93 12.00 7.52 4.56
CA LEU A 93 12.94 8.63 4.49
C LEU A 93 12.28 9.96 4.91
N SER A 94 11.05 10.21 4.48
CA SER A 94 10.25 11.38 4.87
C SER A 94 10.08 11.44 6.40
N LEU A 95 9.73 10.33 7.06
CA LEU A 95 9.62 10.30 8.51
C LEU A 95 10.96 10.54 9.22
N LEU A 96 12.06 9.96 8.72
CA LEU A 96 13.39 10.18 9.28
C LEU A 96 13.82 11.65 9.16
N LEU A 97 13.55 12.27 8.00
CA LEU A 97 13.81 13.70 7.77
C LEU A 97 12.92 14.58 8.64
N PHE A 98 11.67 14.19 8.88
CA PHE A 98 10.76 14.90 9.78
C PHE A 98 11.31 14.90 11.20
N VAL A 99 11.70 13.72 11.72
CA VAL A 99 12.30 13.60 13.06
C VAL A 99 13.58 14.42 13.15
N TRP A 100 14.43 14.35 12.14
CA TRP A 100 15.66 15.14 12.11
C TRP A 100 15.35 16.65 12.17
N GLN A 101 14.46 17.16 11.32
CA GLN A 101 14.15 18.59 11.23
C GLN A 101 13.42 19.14 12.47
N PHE A 102 12.42 18.41 12.99
CA PHE A 102 11.52 18.98 13.99
C PHE A 102 11.78 18.47 15.42
N VAL A 103 12.47 17.34 15.59
CA VAL A 103 12.79 16.78 16.91
C VAL A 103 14.24 17.04 17.31
N LEU A 104 15.18 16.93 16.35
CA LEU A 104 16.61 16.97 16.64
C LEU A 104 17.28 18.31 16.28
N THR A 105 16.72 19.08 15.35
CA THR A 105 17.28 20.35 14.89
C THR A 105 16.58 21.53 15.57
N PRO A 106 17.33 22.47 16.19
CA PRO A 106 16.76 23.72 16.72
C PRO A 106 16.06 24.52 15.63
N GLU A 107 14.98 25.22 15.97
CA GLU A 107 14.15 25.98 15.02
C GLU A 107 14.96 26.95 14.14
N SER A 108 15.97 27.60 14.72
CA SER A 108 16.86 28.53 14.00
C SER A 108 17.75 27.88 12.93
N GLN A 109 17.85 26.55 12.90
CA GLN A 109 18.67 25.78 11.96
C GLN A 109 17.83 24.88 11.05
N GLN A 110 16.50 24.97 11.13
CA GLN A 110 15.61 24.18 10.28
C GLN A 110 15.72 24.62 8.82
N ILE A 111 15.73 23.64 7.93
CA ILE A 111 15.81 23.85 6.48
C ILE A 111 14.40 23.72 5.91
N GLY A 112 13.79 24.86 5.56
CA GLY A 112 12.41 24.92 5.11
C GLY A 112 12.05 23.96 3.96
N ALA A 113 12.96 23.75 3.00
CA ALA A 113 12.73 22.81 1.91
C ALA A 113 12.58 21.35 2.39
N ILE A 114 13.40 20.93 3.37
CA ILE A 114 13.38 19.58 3.93
C ILE A 114 12.16 19.43 4.86
N ALA A 115 11.88 20.47 5.64
CA ALA A 115 10.67 20.55 6.47
C ALA A 115 9.39 20.36 5.63
N ILE A 116 9.29 21.02 4.47
CA ILE A 116 8.17 20.83 3.53
C ILE A 116 8.18 19.41 2.98
N PHE A 117 9.30 18.96 2.40
CA PHE A 117 9.40 17.65 1.75
C PHE A 117 9.03 16.48 2.67
N SER A 118 9.51 16.50 3.90
CA SER A 118 9.33 15.42 4.88
C SER A 118 7.87 15.15 5.24
N GLN A 119 6.98 16.10 4.98
CA GLN A 119 5.56 16.00 5.32
C GLN A 119 4.67 15.58 4.13
N GLN A 120 5.20 15.55 2.91
CA GLN A 120 4.39 15.39 1.69
C GLN A 120 3.90 13.96 1.50
N PHE A 121 4.69 12.96 1.86
CA PHE A 121 4.32 11.55 1.67
C PHE A 121 2.98 11.20 2.32
N GLY A 122 2.71 11.72 3.51
CA GLY A 122 1.47 11.48 4.25
C GLY A 122 0.37 12.53 4.03
N ALA A 123 0.59 13.54 3.18
CA ALA A 123 -0.29 14.70 3.09
C ALA A 123 -1.71 14.35 2.62
N GLY A 124 -1.87 13.38 1.71
CA GLY A 124 -3.20 12.95 1.30
C GLY A 124 -3.99 12.21 2.39
N LEU A 125 -3.33 11.76 3.46
CA LEU A 125 -3.98 11.17 4.62
C LEU A 125 -4.16 12.18 5.77
N ALA A 126 -3.84 13.45 5.57
CA ALA A 126 -3.76 14.44 6.64
C ALA A 126 -5.05 14.53 7.48
N LEU A 127 -6.24 14.49 6.88
CA LEU A 127 -7.48 14.53 7.65
C LEU A 127 -7.68 13.27 8.51
N LEU A 128 -7.38 12.10 7.95
CA LEU A 128 -7.47 10.82 8.67
C LEU A 128 -6.49 10.80 9.84
N THR A 129 -5.26 11.25 9.63
CA THR A 129 -4.21 11.20 10.64
C THR A 129 -4.30 12.35 11.64
N PHE A 130 -4.87 13.51 11.26
CA PHE A 130 -5.17 14.62 12.16
C PHE A 130 -6.05 14.16 13.31
N ASN A 131 -7.13 13.43 13.01
CA ASN A 131 -8.03 12.88 14.03
C ASN A 131 -7.31 11.94 14.99
N ILE A 132 -6.32 11.19 14.51
CA ILE A 132 -5.47 10.34 15.37
C ILE A 132 -4.55 11.20 16.21
N GLY A 133 -3.83 12.15 15.61
CA GLY A 133 -2.90 13.05 16.32
C GLY A 133 -3.59 13.85 17.43
N ALA A 134 -4.82 14.33 17.18
CA ALA A 134 -5.63 15.05 18.16
C ALA A 134 -5.91 14.25 19.43
N LEU A 135 -6.01 12.91 19.35
CA LEU A 135 -6.20 12.04 20.51
C LEU A 135 -4.99 12.03 21.46
N PHE A 136 -3.81 12.39 20.97
CA PHE A 136 -2.56 12.39 21.75
C PHE A 136 -2.22 13.78 22.32
N GLN A 137 -3.07 14.79 22.09
CA GLN A 137 -2.92 16.15 22.62
C GLN A 137 -4.28 16.76 23.02
N PRO A 138 -5.01 16.11 23.97
CA PRO A 138 -6.34 16.56 24.36
C PRO A 138 -6.30 17.98 24.95
N GLY A 139 -7.10 18.89 24.39
CA GLY A 139 -7.23 20.28 24.88
C GLY A 139 -6.35 21.31 24.16
N SER A 140 -5.53 20.90 23.19
CA SER A 140 -4.84 21.86 22.31
C SER A 140 -5.68 22.22 21.09
N ASN A 141 -5.78 23.52 20.80
CA ASN A 141 -6.38 24.03 19.56
C ASN A 141 -5.38 24.06 18.38
N THR A 142 -4.12 23.70 18.61
CA THR A 142 -3.05 23.67 17.62
C THR A 142 -2.35 22.31 17.63
N ILE A 143 -1.83 21.90 16.47
CA ILE A 143 -1.04 20.67 16.42
C ILE A 143 0.37 20.96 16.91
N GLU A 144 0.69 20.41 18.07
CA GLU A 144 2.03 20.42 18.63
C GLU A 144 2.89 19.33 17.98
N LEU A 145 4.21 19.36 18.26
CA LEU A 145 5.19 18.42 17.71
C LEU A 145 4.78 16.96 17.93
N GLN A 146 4.26 16.63 19.12
CA GLN A 146 3.83 15.27 19.44
C GLN A 146 2.67 14.82 18.53
N GLY A 147 1.66 15.68 18.34
CA GLY A 147 0.55 15.41 17.44
C GLY A 147 1.03 15.26 16.00
N ALA A 148 1.90 16.16 15.52
CA ALA A 148 2.45 16.11 14.17
C ALA A 148 3.25 14.82 13.93
N LEU A 149 4.07 14.40 14.90
CA LEU A 149 4.82 13.15 14.82
C LEU A 149 3.89 11.94 14.73
N VAL A 150 2.85 11.88 15.56
CA VAL A 150 1.83 10.82 15.51
C VAL A 150 1.13 10.79 14.16
N MET A 151 0.82 11.95 13.58
CA MET A 151 0.23 12.04 12.24
C MET A 151 1.13 11.42 11.17
N GLN A 152 2.42 11.77 11.17
CA GLN A 152 3.40 11.26 10.19
C GLN A 152 3.58 9.74 10.32
N ILE A 153 3.71 9.24 11.55
CA ILE A 153 3.82 7.81 11.83
C ILE A 153 2.56 7.07 11.36
N SER A 154 1.38 7.60 11.69
CA SER A 154 0.10 6.98 11.32
C SER A 154 -0.10 6.95 9.81
N ALA A 155 0.27 8.02 9.10
CA ALA A 155 0.21 8.07 7.64
C ALA A 155 1.08 6.98 7.01
N LEU A 156 2.31 6.83 7.50
CA LEU A 156 3.23 5.80 7.03
C LEU A 156 2.68 4.40 7.28
N ILE A 157 2.13 4.14 8.48
CA ILE A 157 1.52 2.85 8.83
C ILE A 157 0.36 2.51 7.89
N PHE A 158 -0.53 3.46 7.63
CA PHE A 158 -1.67 3.23 6.74
C PHE A 158 -1.23 2.91 5.31
N MET A 159 -0.28 3.68 4.77
CA MET A 159 0.29 3.44 3.43
C MET A 159 0.98 2.07 3.39
N MET A 160 1.89 1.79 4.32
CA MET A 160 2.57 0.49 4.42
C MET A 160 1.58 -0.67 4.54
N GLY A 161 0.52 -0.51 5.34
CA GLY A 161 -0.56 -1.49 5.49
C GLY A 161 -1.35 -1.71 4.20
N ALA A 162 -1.77 -0.65 3.51
CA ALA A 162 -2.50 -0.75 2.24
C ALA A 162 -1.68 -1.47 1.17
N SER A 163 -0.40 -1.11 1.00
CA SER A 163 0.49 -1.80 0.07
C SER A 163 0.75 -3.26 0.48
N LEU A 164 0.88 -3.55 1.78
CA LEU A 164 1.05 -4.91 2.28
C LEU A 164 -0.18 -5.79 1.98
N LEU A 165 -1.39 -5.26 2.17
CA LEU A 165 -2.64 -5.93 1.78
C LEU A 165 -2.66 -6.21 0.27
N GLY A 166 -2.22 -5.23 -0.55
CA GLY A 166 -2.05 -5.39 -1.98
C GLY A 166 -1.13 -6.56 -2.35
N VAL A 167 -0.02 -6.73 -1.62
CA VAL A 167 0.92 -7.84 -1.80
C VAL A 167 0.36 -9.17 -1.30
N GLY A 168 -0.33 -9.16 -0.16
CA GLY A 168 -0.76 -10.36 0.57
C GLY A 168 -1.98 -11.05 -0.04
N ILE A 169 -3.00 -10.30 -0.45
CA ILE A 169 -4.27 -10.86 -0.94
C ILE A 169 -4.08 -11.77 -2.16
N PRO A 170 -3.35 -11.36 -3.23
CA PRO A 170 -3.11 -12.24 -4.38
C PRO A 170 -2.42 -13.54 -3.99
N LYS A 171 -1.38 -13.45 -3.14
CA LYS A 171 -0.62 -14.63 -2.69
C LYS A 171 -1.44 -15.58 -1.83
N LEU A 172 -2.34 -15.05 -1.02
CA LEU A 172 -3.27 -15.85 -0.24
C LEU A 172 -4.27 -16.56 -1.15
N SER A 173 -4.83 -15.84 -2.13
CA SER A 173 -5.75 -16.39 -3.13
C SER A 173 -5.10 -17.54 -3.91
N ASP A 174 -3.87 -17.37 -4.37
CA ASP A 174 -3.12 -18.40 -5.12
C ASP A 174 -2.79 -19.64 -4.30
N LYS A 175 -2.50 -19.47 -3.01
CA LYS A 175 -2.28 -20.61 -2.09
C LYS A 175 -3.57 -21.39 -1.87
N ILE A 176 -4.70 -20.69 -1.70
CA ILE A 176 -6.01 -21.31 -1.49
C ILE A 176 -6.46 -22.07 -2.75
N SER A 177 -6.27 -21.51 -3.95
CA SER A 177 -6.63 -22.17 -5.20
C SER A 177 -5.82 -23.45 -5.43
N LYS A 178 -4.49 -23.40 -5.27
CA LYS A 178 -3.61 -24.58 -5.37
C LYS A 178 -3.98 -25.67 -4.37
N GLY A 179 -4.23 -25.30 -3.11
CA GLY A 179 -4.67 -26.26 -2.09
C GLY A 179 -6.03 -26.89 -2.40
N ARG A 180 -6.94 -26.16 -3.05
CA ARG A 180 -8.23 -26.69 -3.52
C ARG A 180 -8.04 -27.68 -4.67
N GLU A 181 -7.19 -27.36 -5.64
CA GLU A 181 -6.87 -28.25 -6.75
C GLU A 181 -6.21 -29.56 -6.29
N GLU A 182 -5.27 -29.49 -5.35
CA GLU A 182 -4.62 -30.66 -4.76
C GLU A 182 -5.63 -31.56 -4.03
N LYS A 183 -6.53 -30.97 -3.23
CA LYS A 183 -7.61 -31.70 -2.56
C LYS A 183 -8.56 -32.37 -3.57
N GLU A 184 -8.89 -31.69 -4.66
CA GLU A 184 -9.75 -32.25 -5.71
C GLU A 184 -9.06 -33.39 -6.47
N LYS A 185 -7.77 -33.23 -6.80
CA LYS A 185 -6.95 -34.29 -7.41
C LYS A 185 -6.87 -35.52 -6.50
N ALA A 186 -6.60 -35.32 -5.20
CA ALA A 186 -6.58 -36.39 -4.20
C ALA A 186 -7.94 -37.10 -4.08
N ARG A 187 -9.04 -36.34 -4.07
CA ARG A 187 -10.40 -36.91 -4.06
C ARG A 187 -10.68 -37.75 -5.31
N LYS A 188 -10.34 -37.25 -6.51
CA LYS A 188 -10.50 -38.01 -7.77
C LYS A 188 -9.64 -39.27 -7.80
N ALA A 189 -8.42 -39.21 -7.30
CA ALA A 189 -7.53 -40.37 -7.18
C ALA A 189 -8.09 -41.42 -6.22
N ALA A 190 -8.59 -41.01 -5.05
CA ALA A 190 -9.21 -41.91 -4.08
C ALA A 190 -10.48 -42.60 -4.61
N ILE A 191 -11.31 -41.88 -5.37
CA ILE A 191 -12.49 -42.44 -6.03
C ILE A 191 -12.08 -43.51 -7.07
N ARG A 192 -11.07 -43.21 -7.91
CA ARG A 192 -10.55 -44.18 -8.89
C ARG A 192 -9.96 -45.43 -8.22
N ALA A 193 -9.19 -45.25 -7.15
CA ALA A 193 -8.63 -46.37 -6.39
C ALA A 193 -9.73 -47.26 -5.77
N ARG A 194 -10.81 -46.67 -5.25
CA ARG A 194 -11.98 -47.43 -4.75
C ARG A 194 -12.72 -48.17 -5.85
N ALA A 195 -12.88 -47.57 -7.04
CA ALA A 195 -13.52 -48.21 -8.18
C ALA A 195 -12.71 -49.39 -8.74
N GLN A 196 -11.39 -49.40 -8.53
CA GLN A 196 -10.49 -50.48 -8.96
C GLN A 196 -10.31 -51.61 -7.93
N MET A 197 -10.89 -51.51 -6.74
CA MET A 197 -10.94 -52.62 -5.79
C MET A 197 -12.25 -53.40 -5.97
N PRO A 198 -12.24 -54.54 -6.70
CA PRO A 198 -13.42 -55.38 -6.81
C PRO A 198 -13.75 -55.92 -5.42
N GLY A 199 -15.03 -55.95 -5.08
CA GLY A 199 -15.52 -56.30 -3.76
C GLY A 199 -14.93 -57.61 -3.23
N LYS A 200 -14.15 -57.52 -2.14
CA LYS A 200 -14.10 -58.59 -1.14
C LYS A 200 -15.35 -58.46 -0.28
N LEU A 201 -16.50 -58.96 -0.75
CA LEU A 201 -17.67 -59.34 0.04
C LEU A 201 -18.79 -59.83 -0.88
N ALA A 202 -18.81 -61.13 -1.14
CA ALA A 202 -20.02 -61.96 -1.24
C ALA A 202 -19.63 -63.42 -1.57
N GLY A 203 -18.73 -64.00 -0.77
CA GLY A 203 -18.55 -65.45 -0.70
C GLY A 203 -19.68 -66.07 0.12
N GLY A 204 -20.93 -65.95 -0.36
CA GLY A 204 -22.08 -66.62 0.23
C GLY A 204 -22.17 -68.05 -0.30
N LYS A 205 -21.69 -69.02 0.50
CA LYS A 205 -21.88 -70.45 0.29
C LYS A 205 -23.36 -70.74 -0.01
N LYS A 206 -23.67 -71.21 -1.22
CA LYS A 206 -24.91 -71.96 -1.46
C LYS A 206 -24.69 -73.39 -0.95
N LYS A 207 -25.54 -73.79 0.00
CA LYS A 207 -25.78 -75.19 0.35
C LYS A 207 -26.54 -75.88 -0.78
#